data_AF-A0A7K7UAS0-F1
#
_entry.id   AF-A0A7K7UAS0-F1
#
_cell.length_a   1.000
_cell.length_b   1.000
_cell.length_c   1.000
_cell.angle_alpha   90.00
_cell.angle_beta   90.00
_cell.angle_gamma   90.00
#
_symmetry.space_group_name_H-M   'P 1'
#
loop_
_entity.id
_entity.type
_entity.pdbx_description
1 polymer ?
#
loop_
_entity_poly.entity_id
_entity_poly.type
_entity_poly.pdbx_seq_one_letter_code
_entity_poly.pdbx_strand_id
1 'polypeptide(L)'
;VRAQGSEVKGQGGQRSKAKSQGSEARGQRSGLRGQRSKVRGVKGQRSGVKGQGSGVRGQRLWVKGQGSEVKGQGSEARGQRSRVGGQRSGVKGQRSGVRGQTSGVKGQGSGVRGQRSGVRGQGSKVKGRGSKVRGQRSEVRGQRANVRGQRSGVRGQRSKVRGQRPGVKGQGSGVKGQGSKVRGQGSEGKRQGSKVRGQGSEVKGQGSEARGQRSRVGGQRSGVKGQRSGVRGQTSGVKGQGSGVRGQRSGVRGQGSKVKGRGSKVRGQRSEVRGQRANVRGQRSGVRGQRSKVRGQRPGVKGQGSGVKGQGSKVRGQGSEGKRQGSKVRGQGSEVKGQGSEARGQRSRVGGQRSGVKGQRSGVRGQTSGVKGQGSGVRGQRSGVRGQGSKVKGRGSKVRGQRSEVRGQRANVRGQRSGVRGQRSKVRGQRPGVKGQGSGVKGQGSKVRGQGSEGKRQGSKVRG
;
A
#
# COMPACT_ATOMS: atom_id res chain seq x y z
N VAL A 1 75.78 -4.32 30.23
CA VAL A 1 76.08 -5.34 29.19
C VAL A 1 76.10 -4.66 27.81
N ARG A 2 77.30 -4.48 27.24
CA ARG A 2 77.56 -3.84 25.94
C ARG A 2 76.84 -4.59 24.82
N ALA A 3 76.15 -3.87 23.93
CA ALA A 3 75.54 -4.43 22.74
C ALA A 3 76.60 -4.56 21.63
N GLN A 4 76.96 -5.78 21.25
CA GLN A 4 77.72 -6.04 20.03
C GLN A 4 76.80 -5.90 18.82
N GLY A 5 76.95 -4.81 18.07
CA GLY A 5 76.37 -4.64 16.74
C GLY A 5 77.35 -5.13 15.69
N SER A 6 77.10 -6.30 15.10
CA SER A 6 77.84 -6.75 13.92
C SER A 6 77.32 -6.00 12.69
N GLU A 7 78.07 -5.00 12.21
CA GLU A 7 77.83 -4.33 10.94
C GLU A 7 78.56 -5.07 9.81
N VAL A 8 77.82 -5.81 8.97
CA VAL A 8 78.39 -6.46 7.78
C VAL A 8 78.28 -5.47 6.61
N LYS A 9 79.38 -4.79 6.27
CA LYS A 9 79.50 -4.00 5.04
C LYS A 9 79.89 -4.93 3.88
N GLY A 10 78.91 -5.31 3.07
CA GLY A 10 79.14 -5.88 1.74
C GLY A 10 79.10 -4.77 0.70
N GLN A 11 80.15 -4.67 -0.12
CA GLN A 11 80.20 -3.80 -1.30
C GLN A 11 79.10 -4.22 -2.29
N GLY A 12 78.35 -3.24 -2.83
CA GLY A 12 77.19 -3.48 -3.70
C GLY A 12 75.84 -3.62 -2.98
N GLY A 13 75.32 -2.51 -2.44
CA GLY A 13 73.92 -2.41 -1.96
C GLY A 13 73.73 -2.63 -0.45
N GLN A 14 73.83 -1.54 0.32
CA GLN A 14 73.78 -1.46 1.78
C GLN A 14 72.64 -2.30 2.44
N ARG A 15 73.02 -3.40 3.11
CA ARG A 15 72.16 -4.26 3.95
C ARG A 15 72.62 -4.20 5.42
N SER A 16 71.73 -3.87 6.37
CA SER A 16 72.02 -3.89 7.82
C SER A 16 71.11 -4.87 8.59
N LYS A 17 71.68 -5.70 9.48
CA LYS A 17 70.94 -6.64 10.35
C LYS A 17 71.44 -6.47 11.79
N ALA A 18 70.53 -6.26 12.76
CA ALA A 18 70.89 -6.24 14.18
C ALA A 18 69.94 -7.08 15.06
N LYS A 19 70.49 -7.66 16.12
CA LYS A 19 69.80 -8.48 17.13
C LYS A 19 70.19 -8.00 18.53
N SER A 20 69.43 -7.10 19.14
CA SER A 20 69.64 -6.71 20.55
C SER A 20 68.44 -5.98 21.18
N GLN A 21 68.54 -5.66 22.47
CA GLN A 21 67.64 -4.72 23.14
C GLN A 21 67.97 -3.27 22.73
N GLY A 22 67.00 -2.54 22.16
CA GLY A 22 67.17 -1.10 21.84
C GLY A 22 67.86 -0.74 20.53
N SER A 23 67.98 -1.65 19.55
CA SER A 23 68.68 -1.41 18.28
C SER A 23 67.94 -0.47 17.30
N GLU A 24 68.63 0.55 16.76
CA GLU A 24 68.25 1.29 15.55
C GLU A 24 68.96 0.69 14.31
N ALA A 25 68.30 0.65 13.14
CA ALA A 25 68.93 0.24 11.89
C ALA A 25 68.56 1.18 10.74
N ARG A 26 69.58 1.72 10.05
CA ARG A 26 69.45 2.59 8.86
C ARG A 26 70.10 1.90 7.65
N GLY A 27 69.52 2.06 6.47
CA GLY A 27 70.05 1.49 5.21
C GLY A 27 68.98 1.22 4.15
N GLN A 28 69.38 1.01 2.89
CA GLN A 28 68.45 0.71 1.79
C GLN A 28 67.63 -0.58 2.05
N ARG A 29 68.25 -1.59 2.68
CA ARG A 29 67.60 -2.80 3.19
C ARG A 29 68.00 -3.06 4.65
N SER A 30 67.05 -3.04 5.59
CA SER A 30 67.34 -3.25 7.02
C SER A 30 66.41 -4.25 7.71
N GLY A 31 66.94 -5.07 8.62
CA GLY A 31 66.19 -6.13 9.33
C GLY A 31 66.52 -6.23 10.81
N LEU A 32 65.50 -6.23 11.68
CA LEU A 32 65.65 -6.35 13.14
C LEU A 32 64.78 -7.47 13.73
N ARG A 33 65.35 -8.28 14.64
CA ARG A 33 64.67 -9.38 15.36
C ARG A 33 65.02 -9.33 16.85
N GLY A 34 64.04 -9.17 17.73
CA GLY A 34 64.25 -9.21 19.19
C GLY A 34 63.00 -9.72 19.94
N GLN A 35 63.20 -10.57 20.96
CA GLN A 35 62.09 -11.24 21.67
C GLN A 35 61.51 -10.45 22.86
N ARG A 36 62.14 -9.37 23.35
CA ARG A 36 61.61 -8.51 24.44
C ARG A 36 61.94 -7.01 24.29
N SER A 37 62.35 -6.58 23.10
CA SER A 37 62.97 -5.27 22.87
C SER A 37 62.02 -4.29 22.17
N LYS A 38 61.84 -3.08 22.72
CA LYS A 38 61.29 -1.93 21.97
C LYS A 38 62.24 -1.61 20.82
N VAL A 39 61.82 -1.85 19.58
CA VAL A 39 62.61 -1.52 18.38
C VAL A 39 62.15 -0.15 17.85
N ARG A 40 62.99 0.88 17.96
CA ARG A 40 62.68 2.24 17.47
C ARG A 40 63.55 2.58 16.24
N GLY A 41 63.03 3.42 15.35
CA GLY A 41 63.88 4.17 14.42
C GLY A 41 64.32 3.48 13.12
N VAL A 42 63.67 2.41 12.66
CA VAL A 42 64.06 1.78 11.38
C VAL A 42 63.61 2.67 10.20
N LYS A 43 64.60 3.18 9.43
CA LYS A 43 64.41 3.98 8.20
C LYS A 43 65.08 3.27 7.01
N GLY A 44 64.33 3.02 5.94
CA GLY A 44 64.85 2.36 4.72
C GLY A 44 63.84 2.18 3.59
N GLN A 45 64.31 1.80 2.40
CA GLN A 45 63.47 1.53 1.21
C GLN A 45 62.77 0.16 1.24
N ARG A 46 63.34 -0.81 1.99
CA ARG A 46 62.69 -2.08 2.38
C ARG A 46 63.15 -2.45 3.79
N SER A 47 62.24 -2.60 4.74
CA SER A 47 62.64 -2.99 6.10
C SER A 47 61.66 -3.92 6.81
N GLY A 48 62.22 -4.84 7.61
CA GLY A 48 61.51 -5.91 8.30
C GLY A 48 61.79 -5.95 9.80
N VAL A 49 60.75 -5.89 10.64
CA VAL A 49 60.90 -5.92 12.10
C VAL A 49 60.04 -7.01 12.75
N LYS A 50 60.63 -7.81 13.65
CA LYS A 50 59.93 -8.77 14.53
C LYS A 50 60.19 -8.42 16.00
N GLY A 51 59.15 -8.08 16.76
CA GLY A 51 59.27 -7.73 18.19
C GLY A 51 58.04 -7.00 18.78
N GLN A 52 58.05 -6.71 20.08
CA GLN A 52 57.00 -5.92 20.75
C GLN A 52 57.33 -4.42 20.71
N GLY A 53 56.33 -3.56 20.50
CA GLY A 53 56.50 -2.09 20.60
C GLY A 53 57.41 -1.47 19.54
N SER A 54 57.32 -1.94 18.29
CA SER A 54 58.20 -1.50 17.20
C SER A 54 57.69 -0.28 16.43
N GLY A 55 58.53 0.73 16.22
CA GLY A 55 58.24 1.93 15.40
C GLY A 55 59.06 1.96 14.11
N VAL A 56 58.41 1.85 12.94
CA VAL A 56 59.09 1.74 11.63
C VAL A 56 58.58 2.81 10.65
N ARG A 57 59.50 3.51 9.96
CA ARG A 57 59.18 4.52 8.93
C ARG A 57 59.94 4.27 7.62
N GLY A 58 59.31 4.47 6.45
CA GLY A 58 60.00 4.26 5.16
C GLY A 58 59.11 3.78 4.02
N GLN A 59 59.69 3.14 3.02
CA GLN A 59 58.96 2.51 1.91
C GLN A 59 59.01 0.98 2.08
N ARG A 60 57.96 0.26 1.62
CA ARG A 60 57.86 -1.22 1.65
C ARG A 60 58.25 -1.85 3.00
N LEU A 61 57.43 -1.63 4.01
CA LEU A 61 57.67 -2.03 5.41
C LEU A 61 56.91 -3.31 5.77
N TRP A 62 57.53 -4.22 6.53
CA TRP A 62 56.85 -5.39 7.10
C TRP A 62 57.15 -5.56 8.59
N VAL A 63 56.12 -5.60 9.44
CA VAL A 63 56.27 -5.74 10.89
C VAL A 63 55.43 -6.89 11.44
N LYS A 64 56.01 -7.76 12.28
CA LYS A 64 55.29 -8.82 13.00
C LYS A 64 55.48 -8.66 14.51
N GLY A 65 54.40 -8.44 15.25
CA GLY A 65 54.48 -8.26 16.71
C GLY A 65 53.30 -7.53 17.34
N GLN A 66 53.36 -7.34 18.67
CA GLN A 66 52.33 -6.66 19.46
C GLN A 66 52.67 -5.17 19.62
N GLY A 67 51.69 -4.29 19.43
CA GLY A 67 51.84 -2.85 19.69
C GLY A 67 52.74 -2.10 18.69
N SER A 68 52.83 -2.56 17.44
CA SER A 68 53.69 -1.92 16.42
C SER A 68 53.05 -0.68 15.79
N GLU A 69 53.84 0.36 15.53
CA GLU A 69 53.47 1.54 14.73
C GLU A 69 54.30 1.61 13.44
N VAL A 70 53.63 1.64 12.28
CA VAL A 70 54.27 1.61 10.96
C VAL A 70 53.78 2.79 10.13
N LYS A 71 54.68 3.65 9.63
CA LYS A 71 54.33 4.81 8.77
C LYS A 71 55.14 4.78 7.46
N GLY A 72 54.49 4.58 6.32
CA GLY A 72 55.23 4.46 5.06
C GLY A 72 54.43 4.16 3.80
N GLN A 73 55.04 4.35 2.63
CA GLN A 73 54.46 3.91 1.35
C GLN A 73 54.58 2.38 1.23
N GLY A 74 53.46 1.65 1.33
CA GLY A 74 53.44 0.19 1.23
C GLY A 74 53.85 -0.50 2.53
N SER A 75 52.98 -0.45 3.54
CA SER A 75 53.30 -0.99 4.88
C SER A 75 52.41 -2.16 5.26
N GLU A 76 52.98 -3.26 5.73
CA GLU A 76 52.27 -4.42 6.25
C GLU A 76 52.57 -4.67 7.74
N ALA A 77 51.53 -4.91 8.54
CA ALA A 77 51.70 -5.31 9.94
C ALA A 77 50.89 -6.58 10.28
N ARG A 78 51.49 -7.49 11.04
CA ARG A 78 50.84 -8.70 11.55
C ARG A 78 50.98 -8.79 13.08
N GLY A 79 49.86 -8.76 13.80
CA GLY A 79 49.85 -8.93 15.26
C GLY A 79 48.76 -8.13 15.96
N GLN A 80 48.80 -8.08 17.29
CA GLN A 80 47.79 -7.41 18.10
C GLN A 80 48.11 -5.91 18.29
N ARG A 81 47.09 -5.06 18.31
CA ARG A 81 47.18 -3.61 18.62
C ARG A 81 48.11 -2.82 17.68
N SER A 82 48.24 -3.21 16.41
CA SER A 82 49.11 -2.50 15.45
C SER A 82 48.45 -1.22 14.91
N ARG A 83 49.22 -0.15 14.68
CA ARG A 83 48.82 1.09 14.01
C ARG A 83 49.60 1.25 12.70
N VAL A 84 48.95 1.29 11.55
CA VAL A 84 49.61 1.44 10.24
C VAL A 84 49.10 2.67 9.50
N GLY A 85 50.02 3.54 9.07
CA GLY A 85 49.78 4.76 8.31
C GLY A 85 50.50 4.74 6.96
N GLY A 86 49.85 5.17 5.87
CA GLY A 86 50.54 5.25 4.56
C GLY A 86 49.65 5.33 3.33
N GLN A 87 50.25 5.47 2.14
CA GLN A 87 49.48 5.44 0.87
C GLN A 87 48.85 4.06 0.62
N ARG A 88 49.60 2.97 0.89
CA ARG A 88 49.14 1.57 0.80
C ARG A 88 49.47 0.86 2.12
N SER A 89 48.47 0.27 2.76
CA SER A 89 48.64 -0.35 4.10
C SER A 89 47.86 -1.66 4.27
N GLY A 90 48.51 -2.70 4.77
CA GLY A 90 47.94 -4.01 5.07
C GLY A 90 48.06 -4.36 6.55
N VAL A 91 46.99 -4.84 7.19
CA VAL A 91 47.06 -5.34 8.58
C VAL A 91 46.35 -6.67 8.75
N LYS A 92 47.02 -7.63 9.40
CA LYS A 92 46.44 -8.90 9.85
C LYS A 92 46.56 -9.05 11.37
N GLY A 93 45.46 -8.91 12.11
CA GLY A 93 45.47 -9.10 13.56
C GLY A 93 44.34 -8.40 14.32
N GLN A 94 44.37 -8.49 15.65
CA GLN A 94 43.29 -8.02 16.52
C GLN A 94 43.53 -6.57 17.02
N ARG A 95 42.45 -5.80 17.15
CA ARG A 95 42.42 -4.43 17.71
C ARG A 95 43.37 -3.44 17.00
N SER A 96 43.52 -3.56 15.70
CA SER A 96 44.46 -2.75 14.91
C SER A 96 43.82 -1.53 14.24
N GLY A 97 44.58 -0.44 14.07
CA GLY A 97 44.17 0.79 13.41
C GLY A 97 44.92 1.03 12.09
N VAL A 98 44.22 1.37 11.01
CA VAL A 98 44.83 1.67 9.71
C VAL A 98 44.36 3.01 9.17
N ARG A 99 45.29 3.88 8.77
CA ARG A 99 45.01 5.15 8.10
C ARG A 99 45.76 5.22 6.77
N GLY A 100 45.06 5.28 5.65
CA GLY A 100 45.74 5.37 4.36
C GLY A 100 44.85 5.65 3.16
N GLN A 101 45.45 5.90 1.99
CA GLN A 101 44.67 6.07 0.76
C GLN A 101 44.04 4.73 0.35
N THR A 102 44.82 3.65 0.34
CA THR A 102 44.37 2.28 0.09
C THR A 102 44.75 1.36 1.26
N SER A 103 43.77 0.65 1.82
CA SER A 103 44.00 -0.17 3.03
C SER A 103 43.33 -1.54 2.97
N GLY A 104 44.02 -2.60 3.42
CA GLY A 104 43.50 -3.96 3.58
C GLY A 104 43.63 -4.44 5.02
N VAL A 105 42.54 -4.84 5.67
CA VAL A 105 42.56 -5.31 7.06
C VAL A 105 41.85 -6.65 7.22
N LYS A 106 42.52 -7.61 7.88
CA LYS A 106 41.96 -8.90 8.27
C LYS A 106 42.09 -9.07 9.79
N GLY A 107 40.97 -9.09 10.53
CA GLY A 107 41.01 -9.33 11.97
C GLY A 107 39.83 -8.77 12.76
N GLN A 108 39.83 -8.99 14.07
CA GLN A 108 38.74 -8.58 14.97
C GLN A 108 39.01 -7.20 15.58
N GLY A 109 37.97 -6.37 15.72
CA GLY A 109 38.02 -5.09 16.43
C GLY A 109 38.87 -4.00 15.74
N SER A 110 39.01 -4.05 14.41
CA SER A 110 39.88 -3.13 13.68
C SER A 110 39.20 -1.81 13.29
N GLY A 111 39.95 -0.70 13.35
CA GLY A 111 39.53 0.62 12.86
C GLY A 111 40.25 0.99 11.56
N VAL A 112 39.53 1.38 10.51
CA VAL A 112 40.12 1.74 9.21
C VAL A 112 39.60 3.09 8.73
N ARG A 113 40.52 4.01 8.41
CA ARG A 113 40.22 5.31 7.82
C ARG A 113 40.96 5.47 6.50
N GLY A 114 40.25 5.62 5.39
CA GLY A 114 40.91 5.76 4.09
C GLY A 114 40.01 6.08 2.90
N GLN A 115 40.60 6.34 1.74
CA GLN A 115 39.82 6.59 0.52
C GLN A 115 39.22 5.28 -0.02
N ARG A 116 40.01 4.20 -0.08
CA ARG A 116 39.62 2.86 -0.49
C ARG A 116 40.04 1.83 0.58
N SER A 117 39.10 1.07 1.12
CA SER A 117 39.40 0.11 2.18
C SER A 117 38.72 -1.24 1.98
N GLY A 118 39.47 -2.34 2.16
CA GLY A 118 38.99 -3.71 2.22
C GLY A 118 39.12 -4.26 3.64
N VAL A 119 38.03 -4.64 4.29
CA VAL A 119 38.05 -5.14 5.68
C VAL A 119 37.34 -6.48 5.78
N ARG A 120 38.00 -7.48 6.39
CA ARG A 120 37.42 -8.79 6.70
C ARG A 120 37.58 -9.09 8.19
N GLY A 121 36.47 -9.23 8.91
CA GLY A 121 36.50 -9.61 10.32
C GLY A 121 35.33 -9.08 11.15
N GLN A 122 35.35 -9.34 12.45
CA GLN A 122 34.26 -9.02 13.37
C GLN A 122 34.50 -7.69 14.08
N GLY A 123 33.45 -6.88 14.27
CA GLY A 123 33.51 -5.65 15.07
C GLY A 123 34.36 -4.54 14.45
N SER A 124 34.44 -4.47 13.12
CA SER A 124 35.27 -3.48 12.43
C SER A 124 34.56 -2.14 12.25
N LYS A 125 35.29 -1.03 12.46
CA LYS A 125 34.83 0.35 12.17
C LYS A 125 35.56 0.90 10.96
N VAL A 126 34.84 1.29 9.90
CA VAL A 126 35.42 1.75 8.63
C VAL A 126 34.87 3.12 8.25
N LYS A 127 35.75 4.08 7.99
CA LYS A 127 35.40 5.44 7.52
C LYS A 127 36.13 5.74 6.22
N GLY A 128 35.41 5.99 5.13
CA GLY A 128 36.05 6.23 3.84
C GLY A 128 35.13 6.56 2.68
N ARG A 129 35.69 6.94 1.53
CA ARG A 129 34.91 7.23 0.31
C ARG A 129 34.38 5.94 -0.32
N GLY A 130 35.22 4.91 -0.40
CA GLY A 130 34.91 3.57 -0.90
C GLY A 130 35.33 2.47 0.09
N SER A 131 34.45 1.54 0.40
CA SER A 131 34.77 0.45 1.33
C SER A 131 34.12 -0.88 0.95
N LYS A 132 34.88 -1.97 0.98
CA LYS A 132 34.41 -3.35 0.90
C LYS A 132 34.59 -4.00 2.27
N VAL A 133 33.49 -4.35 2.93
CA VAL A 133 33.53 -4.91 4.30
C VAL A 133 32.82 -6.26 4.33
N ARG A 134 33.49 -7.30 4.85
CA ARG A 134 32.94 -8.63 5.06
C ARG A 134 33.10 -9.07 6.51
N GLY A 135 32.00 -9.24 7.24
CA GLY A 135 32.05 -9.76 8.60
C GLY A 135 30.85 -9.42 9.47
N GLN A 136 30.92 -9.74 10.75
CA GLN A 136 29.82 -9.52 11.69
C GLN A 136 30.00 -8.21 12.47
N ARG A 137 28.90 -7.52 12.80
CA ARG A 137 28.88 -6.31 13.64
C ARG A 137 29.80 -5.18 13.13
N SER A 138 29.93 -5.03 11.82
CA SER A 138 30.72 -3.94 11.23
C SER A 138 29.95 -2.62 11.17
N GLU A 139 30.64 -1.51 11.39
CA GLU A 139 30.15 -0.14 11.20
C GLU A 139 30.90 0.52 10.05
N VAL A 140 30.17 1.03 9.05
CA VAL A 140 30.76 1.66 7.86
C VAL A 140 30.17 3.05 7.64
N ARG A 141 31.03 4.06 7.51
CA ARG A 141 30.64 5.45 7.17
C ARG A 141 31.31 5.89 5.86
N GLY A 142 30.54 6.18 4.81
CA GLY A 142 31.11 6.50 3.49
C GLY A 142 30.15 6.72 2.33
N GLN A 143 30.66 7.19 1.18
CA GLN A 143 29.87 7.50 -0.03
C GLN A 143 29.61 6.28 -0.95
N ARG A 144 30.39 5.19 -0.83
CA ARG A 144 30.26 3.97 -1.63
C ARG A 144 30.68 2.72 -0.83
N ALA A 145 29.78 2.21 0.02
CA ALA A 145 30.05 1.03 0.84
C ALA A 145 29.42 -0.24 0.26
N ASN A 146 30.21 -1.31 0.16
CA ASN A 146 29.76 -2.68 -0.12
C ASN A 146 29.97 -3.52 1.14
N VAL A 147 28.88 -3.88 1.82
CA VAL A 147 28.94 -4.58 3.13
C VAL A 147 28.25 -5.94 3.04
N ARG A 148 28.95 -7.01 3.40
CA ARG A 148 28.42 -8.37 3.50
C ARG A 148 28.57 -8.89 4.93
N GLY A 149 27.48 -9.03 5.67
CA GLY A 149 27.60 -9.28 7.12
C GLY A 149 26.29 -9.42 7.87
N GLN A 150 26.39 -9.97 9.09
CA GLN A 150 25.29 -9.95 10.06
C GLN A 150 25.39 -8.71 10.96
N ARG A 151 24.24 -8.08 11.26
CA ARG A 151 24.12 -6.93 12.18
C ARG A 151 25.04 -5.76 11.82
N SER A 152 25.20 -5.46 10.52
CA SER A 152 26.05 -4.37 10.05
C SER A 152 25.32 -3.02 10.04
N GLY A 153 26.00 -1.96 10.48
CA GLY A 153 25.54 -0.58 10.42
C GLY A 153 26.23 0.19 9.30
N VAL A 154 25.48 0.82 8.39
CA VAL A 154 26.05 1.61 7.28
C VAL A 154 25.45 3.00 7.28
N ARG A 155 26.30 4.03 7.25
CA ARG A 155 25.91 5.44 7.14
C ARG A 155 26.58 6.10 5.93
N GLY A 156 25.77 6.51 4.96
CA GLY A 156 26.20 7.33 3.83
C GLY A 156 25.51 6.97 2.52
N GLN A 157 25.99 7.55 1.42
CA GLN A 157 25.31 7.47 0.13
C GLN A 157 25.64 6.15 -0.61
N ARG A 158 24.80 5.79 -1.59
CA ARG A 158 25.03 4.74 -2.59
C ARG A 158 25.63 3.43 -2.03
N SER A 159 25.09 2.95 -0.92
CA SER A 159 25.59 1.75 -0.23
C SER A 159 24.85 0.48 -0.69
N LYS A 160 25.58 -0.62 -0.88
CA LYS A 160 25.02 -1.96 -1.12
C LYS A 160 25.29 -2.86 0.08
N VAL A 161 24.24 -3.35 0.73
CA VAL A 161 24.37 -4.16 1.94
C VAL A 161 23.68 -5.51 1.78
N ARG A 162 24.38 -6.60 2.12
CA ARG A 162 23.85 -7.97 2.08
C ARG A 162 24.05 -8.67 3.42
N GLY A 163 22.99 -9.24 3.98
CA GLY A 163 23.07 -10.13 5.14
C GLY A 163 21.87 -10.05 6.08
N GLN A 164 22.02 -10.46 7.34
CA GLN A 164 20.93 -10.51 8.31
C GLN A 164 20.91 -9.26 9.19
N ARG A 165 19.72 -8.67 9.37
CA ARG A 165 19.44 -7.49 10.21
C ARG A 165 20.38 -6.28 9.96
N PRO A 166 20.65 -5.87 8.70
CA PRO A 166 21.44 -4.67 8.44
C PRO A 166 20.66 -3.39 8.80
N GLY A 167 21.36 -2.39 9.31
CA GLY A 167 20.86 -1.02 9.53
C GLY A 167 21.55 -0.04 8.59
N VAL A 168 20.81 0.60 7.69
CA VAL A 168 21.38 1.53 6.69
C VAL A 168 20.73 2.90 6.80
N LYS A 169 21.57 3.95 6.86
CA LYS A 169 21.16 5.36 6.86
C LYS A 169 21.85 6.10 5.72
N GLY A 170 21.11 6.51 4.69
CA GLY A 170 21.61 7.38 3.62
C GLY A 170 20.88 7.22 2.29
N GLN A 171 21.18 8.10 1.34
CA GLN A 171 20.48 8.18 0.04
C GLN A 171 20.95 7.11 -0.94
N GLY A 172 20.03 6.59 -1.77
CA GLY A 172 20.35 5.68 -2.88
C GLY A 172 20.91 4.33 -2.43
N SER A 173 20.51 3.84 -1.26
CA SER A 173 21.07 2.61 -0.70
C SER A 173 20.22 1.38 -1.00
N GLY A 174 20.86 0.29 -1.41
CA GLY A 174 20.22 -0.99 -1.71
C GLY A 174 20.58 -2.07 -0.68
N VAL A 175 19.57 -2.70 -0.10
CA VAL A 175 19.74 -3.70 0.96
C VAL A 175 19.08 -5.02 0.59
N LYS A 176 19.85 -6.10 0.57
CA LYS A 176 19.38 -7.48 0.37
C LYS A 176 19.57 -8.27 1.66
N GLY A 177 18.53 -8.38 2.48
CA GLY A 177 18.67 -8.98 3.80
C GLY A 177 17.37 -9.18 4.57
N GLN A 178 17.33 -10.22 5.39
CA GLN A 178 16.20 -10.48 6.28
C GLN A 178 16.22 -9.48 7.46
N GLY A 179 15.07 -8.88 7.78
CA GLY A 179 14.92 -7.96 8.91
C GLY A 179 15.67 -6.64 8.76
N SER A 180 15.84 -6.16 7.52
CA SER A 180 16.61 -4.95 7.22
C SER A 180 15.90 -3.67 7.68
N LYS A 181 16.63 -2.70 8.23
CA LYS A 181 16.12 -1.34 8.53
C LYS A 181 16.86 -0.31 7.68
N VAL A 182 16.15 0.40 6.81
CA VAL A 182 16.74 1.39 5.89
C VAL A 182 16.08 2.75 6.06
N ARG A 183 16.89 3.82 6.15
CA ARG A 183 16.42 5.21 6.21
C ARG A 183 17.15 6.07 5.19
N GLY A 184 16.42 6.67 4.25
CA GLY A 184 16.97 7.60 3.26
C GLY A 184 16.17 7.65 1.97
N GLN A 185 16.37 8.69 1.17
CA GLN A 185 15.69 8.83 -0.13
C GLN A 185 16.24 7.82 -1.15
N GLY A 186 15.37 7.31 -2.03
CA GLY A 186 15.76 6.37 -3.09
C GLY A 186 16.28 5.03 -2.57
N SER A 187 15.78 4.58 -1.43
CA SER A 187 16.26 3.35 -0.79
C SER A 187 15.53 2.10 -1.31
N GLU A 188 16.27 1.02 -1.53
CA GLU A 188 15.72 -0.29 -1.93
C GLU A 188 15.93 -1.34 -0.84
N GLY A 189 14.88 -2.09 -0.49
CA GLY A 189 14.94 -3.22 0.45
C GLY A 189 14.40 -4.50 -0.19
N LYS A 190 15.16 -5.59 -0.12
CA LYS A 190 14.74 -6.92 -0.60
C LYS A 190 14.84 -7.95 0.51
N ARG A 191 13.91 -8.93 0.47
CA ARG A 191 13.72 -10.08 1.38
C ARG A 191 12.82 -9.78 2.59
N GLN A 192 12.54 -10.83 3.34
CA GLN A 192 11.54 -10.86 4.41
C GLN A 192 11.81 -9.83 5.52
N GLY A 193 10.77 -9.15 5.98
CA GLY A 193 10.82 -8.23 7.13
C GLY A 193 11.55 -6.92 6.88
N SER A 194 11.68 -6.47 5.64
CA SER A 194 12.36 -5.20 5.31
C SER A 194 11.51 -4.00 5.70
N LYS A 195 12.09 -3.07 6.48
CA LYS A 195 11.48 -1.80 6.88
C LYS A 195 12.25 -0.62 6.28
N VAL A 196 11.60 0.16 5.42
CA VAL A 196 12.23 1.30 4.73
C VAL A 196 11.50 2.61 5.05
N ARG A 197 12.25 3.66 5.40
CA ARG A 197 11.74 5.02 5.64
C ARG A 197 12.43 6.02 4.72
N GLY A 198 11.68 6.66 3.83
CA GLY A 198 12.21 7.68 2.92
C GLY A 198 11.33 7.92 1.69
N GLN A 199 11.62 9.00 0.97
CA GLN A 199 10.97 9.33 -0.29
C GLN A 199 11.50 8.43 -1.41
N GLY A 200 10.61 7.95 -2.30
CA GLY A 200 10.99 7.14 -3.46
C GLY A 200 11.55 5.77 -3.09
N SER A 201 11.01 5.15 -2.04
CA SER A 201 11.51 3.85 -1.55
C SER A 201 10.87 2.67 -2.30
N GLU A 202 11.64 1.62 -2.58
CA GLU A 202 11.14 0.35 -3.13
C GLU A 202 11.41 -0.82 -2.19
N VAL A 203 10.38 -1.59 -1.84
CA VAL A 203 10.52 -2.73 -0.91
C VAL A 203 9.88 -3.98 -1.50
N LYS A 204 10.63 -5.08 -1.59
CA LYS A 204 10.15 -6.39 -2.06
C LYS A 204 10.42 -7.50 -1.05
N GLY A 205 9.38 -8.19 -0.60
CA GLY A 205 9.50 -9.36 0.28
C GLY A 205 8.31 -9.57 1.21
N GLN A 206 8.22 -10.74 1.83
CA GLN A 206 7.19 -11.06 2.81
C GLN A 206 7.34 -10.21 4.09
N GLY A 207 6.26 -9.58 4.56
CA GLY A 207 6.30 -8.75 5.78
C GLY A 207 7.02 -7.42 5.61
N SER A 208 6.94 -6.82 4.42
CA SER A 208 7.64 -5.57 4.10
C SER A 208 6.87 -4.34 4.55
N GLU A 209 7.57 -3.34 5.09
CA GLU A 209 6.98 -2.04 5.50
C GLU A 209 7.71 -0.87 4.84
N ALA A 210 6.95 0.10 4.32
CA ALA A 210 7.50 1.36 3.84
C ALA A 210 6.81 2.58 4.47
N ARG A 211 7.59 3.60 4.84
CA ARG A 211 7.08 4.89 5.31
C ARG A 211 7.71 6.04 4.52
N GLY A 212 6.90 6.79 3.78
CA GLY A 212 7.35 7.95 3.02
C GLY A 212 6.54 8.21 1.75
N GLN A 213 6.84 9.30 1.07
CA GLN A 213 6.20 9.65 -0.20
C GLN A 213 6.72 8.79 -1.36
N ARG A 214 5.87 8.51 -2.34
CA ARG A 214 6.23 7.78 -3.59
C ARG A 214 6.85 6.39 -3.33
N SER A 215 6.34 5.67 -2.33
CA SER A 215 6.86 4.33 -1.98
C SER A 215 6.21 3.23 -2.83
N ARG A 216 6.98 2.23 -3.25
CA ARG A 216 6.51 1.00 -3.93
C ARG A 216 6.78 -0.23 -3.06
N VAL A 217 5.76 -0.99 -2.70
CA VAL A 217 5.91 -2.20 -1.86
C VAL A 217 5.27 -3.42 -2.52
N GLY A 218 6.05 -4.50 -2.63
CA GLY A 218 5.63 -5.80 -3.18
C GLY A 218 5.86 -6.94 -2.18
N GLY A 219 4.87 -7.80 -1.95
CA GLY A 219 5.05 -8.98 -1.09
C GLY A 219 3.75 -9.62 -0.60
N GLN A 220 3.84 -10.80 0.01
CA GLN A 220 2.66 -11.51 0.55
C GLN A 220 1.95 -10.70 1.65
N ARG A 221 2.71 -10.08 2.56
CA ARG A 221 2.22 -9.19 3.63
C ARG A 221 2.97 -7.86 3.54
N SER A 222 2.24 -6.76 3.35
CA SER A 222 2.84 -5.45 3.07
C SER A 222 2.15 -4.30 3.82
N GLY A 223 2.93 -3.40 4.41
CA GLY A 223 2.44 -2.21 5.12
C GLY A 223 3.00 -0.92 4.52
N VAL A 224 2.16 0.07 4.22
CA VAL A 224 2.63 1.39 3.74
C VAL A 224 1.98 2.54 4.48
N LYS A 225 2.80 3.50 4.93
CA LYS A 225 2.34 4.79 5.46
C LYS A 225 2.97 5.95 4.68
N GLY A 226 2.17 6.66 3.88
CA GLY A 226 2.65 7.82 3.11
C GLY A 226 1.80 8.16 1.88
N GLN A 227 2.18 9.24 1.21
CA GLN A 227 1.45 9.74 0.03
C GLN A 227 1.95 9.09 -1.27
N ARG A 228 1.08 9.03 -2.29
CA ARG A 228 1.39 8.59 -3.66
C ARG A 228 2.10 7.23 -3.73
N SER A 229 1.63 6.27 -2.93
CA SER A 229 2.30 4.97 -2.78
C SER A 229 1.62 3.86 -3.57
N GLY A 230 2.41 2.91 -4.09
CA GLY A 230 1.93 1.72 -4.81
C GLY A 230 2.18 0.44 -4.00
N VAL A 231 1.16 -0.39 -3.81
CA VAL A 231 1.27 -1.65 -3.06
C VAL A 231 0.72 -2.81 -3.87
N ARG A 232 1.50 -3.89 -3.99
CA ARG A 232 1.10 -5.16 -4.60
C ARG A 232 1.31 -6.30 -3.61
N GLY A 233 0.26 -7.03 -3.25
CA GLY A 233 0.40 -8.13 -2.30
C GLY A 233 -0.86 -8.94 -2.06
N GLN A 234 -0.73 -10.09 -1.39
CA GLN A 234 -1.91 -10.88 -0.99
C GLN A 234 -2.67 -10.17 0.13
N THR A 235 -1.96 -9.77 1.19
CA THR A 235 -2.48 -9.00 2.32
C THR A 235 -1.74 -7.67 2.42
N SER A 236 -2.47 -6.56 2.44
CA SER A 236 -1.86 -5.23 2.52
C SER A 236 -2.58 -4.24 3.43
N GLY A 237 -1.82 -3.39 4.12
CA GLY A 237 -2.31 -2.28 4.93
C GLY A 237 -1.71 -0.96 4.45
N VAL A 238 -2.54 -0.01 4.01
CA VAL A 238 -2.10 1.26 3.44
C VAL A 238 -2.77 2.43 4.16
N LYS A 239 -1.96 3.38 4.64
CA LYS A 239 -2.42 4.64 5.25
C LYS A 239 -1.79 5.83 4.51
N GLY A 240 -2.59 6.62 3.82
CA GLY A 240 -2.13 7.84 3.14
C GLY A 240 -2.97 8.25 1.94
N GLN A 241 -2.58 9.35 1.30
CA GLN A 241 -3.32 9.94 0.16
C GLN A 241 -2.76 9.46 -1.18
N GLY A 242 -3.63 9.30 -2.18
CA GLY A 242 -3.23 8.99 -3.56
C GLY A 242 -2.59 7.61 -3.72
N SER A 243 -3.00 6.62 -2.92
CA SER A 243 -2.39 5.30 -2.94
C SER A 243 -3.03 4.35 -3.96
N GLY A 244 -2.22 3.59 -4.69
CA GLY A 244 -2.64 2.49 -5.56
C GLY A 244 -2.38 1.14 -4.88
N VAL A 245 -3.39 0.29 -4.75
CA VAL A 245 -3.29 -1.02 -4.06
C VAL A 245 -3.85 -2.13 -4.94
N ARG A 246 -3.08 -3.21 -5.14
CA ARG A 246 -3.50 -4.41 -5.87
C ARG A 246 -3.30 -5.65 -4.97
N GLY A 247 -4.39 -6.34 -4.62
CA GLY A 247 -4.31 -7.49 -3.70
C GLY A 247 -5.63 -8.15 -3.31
N GLN A 248 -5.56 -9.32 -2.66
CA GLN A 248 -6.74 -10.12 -2.28
C GLN A 248 -7.38 -9.74 -0.94
N ARG A 249 -6.62 -9.16 -0.01
CA ARG A 249 -7.09 -8.68 1.30
C ARG A 249 -6.38 -7.37 1.63
N SER A 250 -7.03 -6.25 1.31
CA SER A 250 -6.38 -4.94 1.42
C SER A 250 -7.14 -4.02 2.36
N GLY A 251 -6.47 -3.46 3.37
CA GLY A 251 -6.99 -2.41 4.25
C GLY A 251 -6.40 -1.06 3.85
N VAL A 252 -7.23 -0.13 3.36
CA VAL A 252 -6.77 1.17 2.86
C VAL A 252 -7.48 2.30 3.61
N ARG A 253 -6.70 3.26 4.14
CA ARG A 253 -7.21 4.47 4.80
C ARG A 253 -6.58 5.73 4.19
N GLY A 254 -7.39 6.58 3.60
CA GLY A 254 -6.98 7.89 3.09
C GLY A 254 -7.72 8.35 1.84
N GLN A 255 -7.37 9.52 1.33
CA GLN A 255 -8.07 10.18 0.22
C GLN A 255 -7.49 9.77 -1.14
N GLY A 256 -8.35 9.66 -2.17
CA GLY A 256 -7.89 9.45 -3.55
C GLY A 256 -7.24 8.08 -3.78
N SER A 257 -7.69 7.06 -3.06
CA SER A 257 -7.10 5.72 -3.17
C SER A 257 -7.72 4.92 -4.32
N LYS A 258 -6.88 4.21 -5.09
CA LYS A 258 -7.29 3.25 -6.13
C LYS A 258 -6.98 1.83 -5.66
N VAL A 259 -8.00 0.98 -5.50
CA VAL A 259 -7.85 -0.38 -4.95
C VAL A 259 -8.39 -1.42 -5.93
N LYS A 260 -7.60 -2.44 -6.26
CA LYS A 260 -7.98 -3.55 -7.14
C LYS A 260 -7.79 -4.90 -6.47
N GLY A 261 -8.85 -5.68 -6.35
CA GLY A 261 -8.83 -7.09 -5.96
C GLY A 261 -9.95 -7.49 -5.00
N ARG A 262 -9.89 -8.73 -4.49
CA ARG A 262 -10.92 -9.30 -3.61
C ARG A 262 -10.83 -8.69 -2.21
N GLY A 263 -11.89 -8.80 -1.40
CA GLY A 263 -11.83 -8.67 0.06
C GLY A 263 -11.23 -7.37 0.60
N SER A 264 -11.47 -6.24 -0.07
CA SER A 264 -10.85 -4.95 0.28
C SER A 264 -11.71 -4.17 1.29
N LYS A 265 -11.09 -3.62 2.34
CA LYS A 265 -11.67 -2.67 3.30
C LYS A 265 -11.08 -1.28 3.04
N VAL A 266 -11.89 -0.33 2.59
CA VAL A 266 -11.44 1.02 2.22
C VAL A 266 -12.18 2.09 3.03
N ARG A 267 -11.44 2.99 3.68
CA ARG A 267 -11.99 4.13 4.43
C ARG A 267 -11.35 5.44 3.94
N GLY A 268 -12.14 6.31 3.33
CA GLY A 268 -11.67 7.63 2.89
C GLY A 268 -12.51 8.28 1.81
N GLN A 269 -12.12 9.49 1.42
CA GLN A 269 -12.83 10.27 0.39
C GLN A 269 -12.29 9.97 -1.01
N ARG A 270 -13.13 10.09 -2.05
CA ARG A 270 -12.76 9.95 -3.46
C ARG A 270 -12.01 8.65 -3.77
N SER A 271 -12.47 7.54 -3.19
CA SER A 271 -11.83 6.23 -3.38
C SER A 271 -12.45 5.47 -4.56
N GLU A 272 -11.62 4.81 -5.35
CA GLU A 272 -12.03 3.91 -6.44
C GLU A 272 -11.67 2.47 -6.07
N VAL A 273 -12.65 1.57 -6.08
CA VAL A 273 -12.46 0.16 -5.71
C VAL A 273 -12.98 -0.75 -6.82
N ARG A 274 -12.14 -1.65 -7.31
CA ARG A 274 -12.50 -2.67 -8.31
C ARG A 274 -12.25 -4.08 -7.78
N GLY A 275 -13.30 -4.87 -7.59
CA GLY A 275 -13.18 -6.27 -7.21
C GLY A 275 -14.38 -6.81 -6.41
N GLN A 276 -14.27 -8.05 -5.94
CA GLN A 276 -15.35 -8.74 -5.23
C GLN A 276 -15.26 -8.53 -3.71
N ARG A 277 -16.40 -8.51 -3.02
CA ARG A 277 -16.51 -8.45 -1.55
C ARG A 277 -15.80 -7.23 -0.94
N ALA A 278 -15.97 -6.06 -1.56
CA ALA A 278 -15.41 -4.81 -1.06
C ALA A 278 -16.29 -4.18 0.03
N ASN A 279 -15.67 -3.65 1.09
CA ASN A 279 -16.29 -2.85 2.14
C ASN A 279 -15.73 -1.43 2.07
N VAL A 280 -16.54 -0.45 1.67
CA VAL A 280 -16.10 0.93 1.43
C VAL A 280 -16.86 1.90 2.33
N ARG A 281 -16.14 2.75 3.08
CA ARG A 281 -16.71 3.82 3.90
C ARG A 281 -16.11 5.18 3.52
N GLY A 282 -16.93 6.08 3.00
CA GLY A 282 -16.51 7.47 2.75
C GLY A 282 -17.33 8.21 1.70
N GLN A 283 -16.92 9.44 1.40
CA GLN A 283 -17.63 10.33 0.47
C GLN A 283 -17.13 10.15 -0.97
N ARG A 284 -18.04 10.30 -1.95
CA ARG A 284 -17.76 10.27 -3.39
C ARG A 284 -16.92 9.05 -3.81
N SER A 285 -17.26 7.87 -3.30
CA SER A 285 -16.53 6.63 -3.60
C SER A 285 -17.14 5.90 -4.80
N GLY A 286 -16.30 5.43 -5.71
CA GLY A 286 -16.66 4.60 -6.86
C GLY A 286 -16.32 3.13 -6.60
N VAL A 287 -17.27 2.22 -6.74
CA VAL A 287 -17.07 0.78 -6.52
C VAL A 287 -17.55 -0.02 -7.73
N ARG A 288 -16.69 -0.86 -8.29
CA ARG A 288 -17.02 -1.78 -9.39
C ARG A 288 -16.73 -3.23 -8.99
N GLY A 289 -17.76 -4.05 -8.86
CA GLY A 289 -17.64 -5.49 -8.62
C GLY A 289 -18.80 -6.09 -7.83
N GLN A 290 -18.70 -7.37 -7.49
CA GLN A 290 -19.79 -8.14 -6.92
C GLN A 290 -19.78 -8.14 -5.38
N ARG A 291 -20.96 -8.22 -4.76
CA ARG A 291 -21.16 -8.39 -3.32
C ARG A 291 -20.47 -7.32 -2.47
N SER A 292 -20.53 -6.06 -2.90
CA SER A 292 -19.88 -4.94 -2.21
C SER A 292 -20.82 -4.28 -1.20
N LYS A 293 -20.29 -3.85 -0.05
CA LYS A 293 -21.00 -3.02 0.94
C LYS A 293 -20.39 -1.62 0.96
N VAL A 294 -21.20 -0.58 0.72
CA VAL A 294 -20.74 0.81 0.63
C VAL A 294 -21.53 1.70 1.58
N ARG A 295 -20.84 2.54 2.35
CA ARG A 295 -21.45 3.52 3.27
C ARG A 295 -20.84 4.91 3.07
N GLY A 296 -21.68 5.94 2.88
CA GLY A 296 -21.23 7.33 2.85
C GLY A 296 -22.09 8.24 1.98
N GLN A 297 -21.57 9.41 1.60
CA GLN A 297 -22.31 10.37 0.76
C GLN A 297 -21.92 10.24 -0.71
N ARG A 298 -22.92 10.27 -1.60
CA ARG A 298 -22.79 10.18 -3.05
C ARG A 298 -21.92 9.01 -3.56
N PRO A 299 -22.09 7.77 -3.07
CA PRO A 299 -21.38 6.61 -3.63
C PRO A 299 -21.91 6.25 -5.02
N GLY A 300 -21.01 5.84 -5.91
CA GLY A 300 -21.33 5.24 -7.21
C GLY A 300 -20.94 3.76 -7.21
N VAL A 301 -21.89 2.85 -7.42
CA VAL A 301 -21.65 1.40 -7.36
C VAL A 301 -22.11 0.70 -8.63
N LYS A 302 -21.26 -0.12 -9.24
CA LYS A 302 -21.57 -0.95 -10.41
C LYS A 302 -21.22 -2.42 -10.14
N GLY A 303 -22.22 -3.28 -10.05
CA GLY A 303 -22.05 -4.73 -9.94
C GLY A 303 -23.19 -5.44 -9.19
N GLN A 304 -23.20 -6.77 -9.24
CA GLN A 304 -24.30 -7.58 -8.71
C GLN A 304 -24.23 -7.73 -7.18
N GLY A 305 -25.39 -7.81 -6.53
CA GLY A 305 -25.52 -8.13 -5.10
C GLY A 305 -24.92 -7.07 -4.17
N SER A 306 -24.88 -5.80 -4.57
CA SER A 306 -24.22 -4.74 -3.80
C SER A 306 -25.21 -3.99 -2.91
N GLY A 307 -24.82 -3.75 -1.66
CA GLY A 307 -25.60 -2.99 -0.67
C GLY A 307 -24.99 -1.63 -0.41
N VAL A 308 -25.80 -0.58 -0.50
CA VAL A 308 -25.36 0.82 -0.34
C VAL A 308 -26.20 1.54 0.71
N LYS A 309 -25.55 2.10 1.73
CA LYS A 309 -26.16 2.94 2.77
C LYS A 309 -25.60 4.36 2.65
N GLY A 310 -26.33 5.26 1.99
CA GLY A 310 -25.78 6.58 1.69
C GLY A 310 -26.75 7.55 1.04
N GLN A 311 -26.59 8.84 1.33
CA GLN A 311 -27.37 9.90 0.70
C GLN A 311 -26.89 10.12 -0.74
N GLY A 312 -27.82 10.22 -1.69
CA GLY A 312 -27.51 10.51 -3.10
C GLY A 312 -26.76 9.38 -3.82
N SER A 313 -27.02 8.13 -3.45
CA SER A 313 -26.33 6.96 -3.99
C SER A 313 -26.76 6.64 -5.43
N LYS A 314 -25.82 6.29 -6.31
CA LYS A 314 -26.11 5.76 -7.66
C LYS A 314 -25.64 4.30 -7.75
N VAL A 315 -26.54 3.36 -7.98
CA VAL A 315 -26.23 1.93 -8.01
C VAL A 315 -26.71 1.28 -9.31
N ARG A 316 -25.87 0.47 -9.95
CA ARG A 316 -26.21 -0.30 -11.16
C ARG A 316 -25.79 -1.76 -11.02
N GLY A 317 -26.75 -2.68 -11.06
CA GLY A 317 -26.50 -4.12 -11.03
C GLY A 317 -27.68 -4.93 -10.49
N GLN A 318 -27.74 -6.22 -10.82
CA GLN A 318 -28.81 -7.10 -10.33
C GLN A 318 -28.68 -7.34 -8.81
N GLY A 319 -29.82 -7.47 -8.12
CA GLY A 319 -29.87 -7.76 -6.68
C GLY A 319 -29.26 -6.67 -5.81
N SER A 320 -29.32 -5.41 -6.24
CA SER A 320 -28.69 -4.30 -5.51
C SER A 320 -29.65 -3.68 -4.50
N GLU A 321 -29.12 -3.30 -3.34
CA GLU A 321 -29.88 -2.64 -2.27
C GLU A 321 -29.36 -1.21 -2.06
N GLY A 322 -30.28 -0.24 -1.98
CA GLY A 322 -29.99 1.16 -1.65
C GLY A 322 -30.80 1.64 -0.45
N LYS A 323 -30.15 2.26 0.55
CA LYS A 323 -30.80 2.87 1.71
C LYS A 323 -30.39 4.32 1.88
N ARG A 324 -31.34 5.14 2.35
CA ARG A 324 -31.29 6.60 2.62
C ARG A 324 -31.71 7.47 1.43
N GLN A 325 -31.87 8.75 1.72
CA GLN A 325 -32.44 9.77 0.84
C GLN A 325 -31.73 9.87 -0.52
N GLY A 326 -32.50 9.98 -1.60
CA GLY A 326 -31.99 10.23 -2.95
C GLY A 326 -31.26 9.05 -3.61
N SER A 327 -31.55 7.82 -3.18
CA SER A 327 -30.93 6.62 -3.75
C SER A 327 -31.54 6.27 -5.12
N LYS A 328 -30.69 6.14 -6.14
CA LYS A 328 -31.07 5.72 -7.50
C LYS A 328 -30.46 4.36 -7.82
N VAL A 329 -31.28 3.35 -8.08
CA VAL A 329 -30.83 1.97 -8.35
C VAL A 329 -31.35 1.49 -9.71
N ARG A 330 -30.47 0.90 -10.54
CA ARG A 330 -30.82 0.29 -11.82
C ARG A 330 -30.39 -1.17 -11.87
N GLY A 331 -31.33 -2.09 -12.00
CA GLY A 331 -31.08 -3.52 -12.11
C GLY A 331 -32.29 -4.38 -11.75
N GLN A 332 -32.26 -5.65 -12.15
CA GLN A 332 -33.28 -6.63 -11.78
C GLN A 332 -33.19 -6.99 -10.29
N GLY A 333 -34.33 -7.14 -9.61
CA GLY A 333 -34.37 -7.55 -8.20
C GLY A 333 -33.80 -6.50 -7.25
N SER A 334 -33.94 -5.21 -7.57
CA SER A 334 -33.38 -4.13 -6.75
C SER A 334 -34.31 -3.74 -5.60
N GLU A 335 -33.75 -3.44 -4.43
CA GLU A 335 -34.50 -2.91 -3.29
C GLU A 335 -34.00 -1.51 -2.90
N VAL A 336 -34.91 -0.54 -2.75
CA VAL A 336 -34.55 0.84 -2.38
C VAL A 336 -35.43 1.36 -1.26
N LYS A 337 -34.84 1.88 -0.19
CA LYS A 337 -35.56 2.49 0.94
C LYS A 337 -35.05 3.90 1.27
N GLY A 338 -35.93 4.90 1.28
CA GLY A 338 -35.62 6.27 1.67
C GLY A 338 -36.43 7.33 0.93
N GLN A 339 -36.43 8.56 1.42
CA GLN A 339 -37.09 9.70 0.77
C GLN A 339 -36.44 10.03 -0.59
N GLY A 340 -37.24 10.23 -1.65
CA GLY A 340 -36.73 10.55 -2.99
C GLY A 340 -36.00 9.39 -3.68
N SER A 341 -36.42 8.16 -3.43
CA SER A 341 -35.77 6.95 -3.98
C SER A 341 -36.31 6.60 -5.38
N GLU A 342 -35.43 6.18 -6.28
CA GLU A 342 -35.78 5.73 -7.63
C GLU A 342 -35.23 4.34 -7.92
N ALA A 343 -36.05 3.46 -8.52
CA ALA A 343 -35.59 2.18 -9.04
C ALA A 343 -35.98 1.97 -10.51
N ARG A 344 -35.07 1.40 -11.31
CA ARG A 344 -35.34 0.98 -12.69
C ARG A 344 -34.92 -0.46 -12.93
N GLY A 345 -35.87 -1.33 -13.27
CA GLY A 345 -35.61 -2.75 -13.56
C GLY A 345 -36.79 -3.65 -13.20
N GLN A 346 -36.73 -4.91 -13.63
CA GLN A 346 -37.72 -5.93 -13.30
C GLN A 346 -37.63 -6.32 -11.81
N ARG A 347 -38.77 -6.68 -11.19
CA ARG A 347 -38.86 -7.15 -9.80
C ARG A 347 -38.25 -6.17 -8.78
N SER A 348 -38.43 -4.87 -8.99
CA SER A 348 -37.88 -3.84 -8.08
C SER A 348 -38.85 -3.55 -6.93
N ARG A 349 -38.33 -3.29 -5.72
CA ARG A 349 -39.09 -2.84 -4.55
C ARG A 349 -38.60 -1.49 -4.07
N VAL A 350 -39.50 -0.51 -3.92
CA VAL A 350 -39.16 0.83 -3.43
C VAL A 350 -40.07 1.26 -2.28
N GLY A 351 -39.47 1.77 -1.20
CA GLY A 351 -40.16 2.28 -0.02
C GLY A 351 -39.70 3.69 0.39
N GLY A 352 -40.60 4.64 0.59
CA GLY A 352 -40.26 5.98 1.11
C GLY A 352 -41.32 7.05 0.87
N GLN A 353 -41.13 8.25 1.44
CA GLN A 353 -42.10 9.35 1.32
C GLN A 353 -42.30 9.83 -0.13
N ARG A 354 -41.24 9.87 -0.94
CA ARG A 354 -41.28 10.17 -2.38
C ARG A 354 -40.56 9.07 -3.14
N SER A 355 -41.23 8.35 -4.03
CA SER A 355 -40.66 7.15 -4.67
C SER A 355 -41.03 7.00 -6.15
N GLY A 356 -40.06 6.61 -6.98
CA GLY A 356 -40.25 6.39 -8.42
C GLY A 356 -39.81 5.00 -8.86
N VAL A 357 -40.63 4.32 -9.66
CA VAL A 357 -40.25 3.03 -10.27
C VAL A 357 -40.56 2.98 -11.76
N LYS A 358 -39.58 2.50 -12.55
CA LYS A 358 -39.77 2.14 -13.96
C LYS A 358 -39.36 0.69 -14.21
N GLY A 359 -40.30 -0.20 -14.48
CA GLY A 359 -40.02 -1.63 -14.72
C GLY A 359 -41.24 -2.54 -14.59
N GLN A 360 -41.04 -3.83 -14.82
CA GLN A 360 -42.09 -4.84 -14.70
C GLN A 360 -42.08 -5.51 -13.32
N ARG A 361 -43.24 -6.02 -12.88
CA ARG A 361 -43.41 -6.81 -11.64
C ARG A 361 -42.86 -6.12 -10.39
N SER A 362 -43.09 -4.81 -10.25
CA SER A 362 -42.46 -3.99 -9.21
C SER A 362 -43.41 -3.61 -8.08
N GLY A 363 -42.88 -3.43 -6.87
CA GLY A 363 -43.63 -3.04 -5.66
C GLY A 363 -43.22 -1.66 -5.15
N VAL A 364 -44.18 -0.78 -4.86
CA VAL A 364 -43.93 0.55 -4.31
C VAL A 364 -44.79 0.82 -3.07
N ARG A 365 -44.16 1.29 -2.00
CA ARG A 365 -44.84 1.74 -0.77
C ARG A 365 -44.39 3.15 -0.40
N GLY A 366 -45.28 4.13 -0.38
CA GLY A 366 -44.90 5.51 -0.07
C GLY A 366 -46.04 6.49 0.06
N GLN A 367 -45.78 7.69 0.57
CA GLN A 367 -46.79 8.75 0.63
C GLN A 367 -47.10 9.25 -0.78
N THR A 368 -46.06 9.62 -1.54
CA THR A 368 -46.14 10.05 -2.94
C THR A 368 -45.33 9.10 -3.82
N SER A 369 -45.97 8.50 -4.83
CA SER A 369 -45.30 7.52 -5.70
C SER A 369 -45.62 7.68 -7.19
N GLY A 370 -44.63 7.40 -8.04
CA GLY A 370 -44.76 7.35 -9.50
C GLY A 370 -44.28 6.00 -10.05
N VAL A 371 -45.15 5.27 -10.75
CA VAL A 371 -44.84 3.93 -11.28
C VAL A 371 -45.14 3.85 -12.77
N LYS A 372 -44.18 3.38 -13.55
CA LYS A 372 -44.33 3.11 -14.99
C LYS A 372 -43.90 1.67 -15.32
N GLY A 373 -44.83 0.84 -15.77
CA GLY A 373 -44.55 -0.53 -16.25
C GLY A 373 -45.66 -1.54 -15.95
N GLN A 374 -45.42 -2.82 -16.27
CA GLN A 374 -46.44 -3.87 -16.20
C GLN A 374 -46.41 -4.64 -14.88
N GLY A 375 -47.56 -5.09 -14.38
CA GLY A 375 -47.66 -5.99 -13.23
C GLY A 375 -47.21 -5.37 -11.89
N SER A 376 -47.43 -4.07 -11.69
CA SER A 376 -46.88 -3.36 -10.53
C SER A 376 -47.89 -3.25 -9.37
N GLY A 377 -47.42 -3.41 -8.14
CA GLY A 377 -48.17 -3.20 -6.91
C GLY A 377 -47.80 -1.88 -6.24
N VAL A 378 -48.78 -1.02 -5.93
CA VAL A 378 -48.55 0.31 -5.34
C VAL A 378 -49.43 0.51 -4.11
N ARG A 379 -48.83 0.93 -2.98
CA ARG A 379 -49.55 1.29 -1.74
C ARG A 379 -49.16 2.69 -1.26
N GLY A 380 -50.10 3.64 -1.19
CA GLY A 380 -49.77 5.03 -0.83
C GLY A 380 -50.91 6.05 -0.82
N GLN A 381 -50.63 7.28 -0.36
CA GLN A 381 -51.65 8.35 -0.19
C GLN A 381 -51.77 9.32 -1.38
N ARG A 382 -50.84 9.29 -2.34
CA ARG A 382 -50.89 10.00 -3.65
C ARG A 382 -50.04 9.25 -4.68
N SER A 383 -50.67 8.46 -5.55
CA SER A 383 -49.92 7.56 -6.45
C SER A 383 -50.27 7.78 -7.93
N GLY A 384 -49.26 7.96 -8.78
CA GLY A 384 -49.40 7.99 -10.23
C GLY A 384 -48.90 6.69 -10.86
N VAL A 385 -49.78 5.93 -11.50
CA VAL A 385 -49.45 4.62 -12.09
C VAL A 385 -49.79 4.59 -13.58
N ARG A 386 -48.81 4.21 -14.42
CA ARG A 386 -49.01 4.00 -15.86
C ARG A 386 -48.50 2.63 -16.30
N GLY A 387 -49.39 1.79 -16.81
CA GLY A 387 -49.04 0.47 -17.35
C GLY A 387 -50.13 -0.59 -17.19
N GLN A 388 -49.85 -1.81 -17.61
CA GLN A 388 -50.82 -2.91 -17.66
C GLN A 388 -50.78 -3.77 -16.39
N GLY A 389 -51.91 -4.28 -15.90
CA GLY A 389 -51.94 -5.25 -14.80
C GLY A 389 -51.52 -4.68 -13.45
N SER A 390 -51.81 -3.41 -13.16
CA SER A 390 -51.36 -2.76 -11.93
C SER A 390 -52.38 -2.92 -10.80
N LYS A 391 -51.90 -3.19 -9.57
CA LYS A 391 -52.70 -3.21 -8.35
C LYS A 391 -52.36 -2.00 -7.48
N VAL A 392 -53.33 -1.13 -7.20
CA VAL A 392 -53.12 0.14 -6.47
C VAL A 392 -54.01 0.20 -5.23
N LYS A 393 -53.43 0.43 -4.05
CA LYS A 393 -54.15 0.59 -2.79
C LYS A 393 -53.83 1.92 -2.10
N GLY A 394 -54.84 2.75 -1.84
CA GLY A 394 -54.73 3.94 -1.00
C GLY A 394 -55.50 5.15 -1.51
N ARG A 395 -55.24 6.33 -0.93
CA ARG A 395 -55.98 7.58 -1.21
C ARG A 395 -55.37 8.29 -2.42
N GLY A 396 -56.17 9.06 -3.17
CA GLY A 396 -55.66 10.05 -4.14
C GLY A 396 -54.83 9.47 -5.30
N SER A 397 -55.25 8.36 -5.89
CA SER A 397 -54.47 7.68 -6.94
C SER A 397 -54.90 8.07 -8.36
N LYS A 398 -53.94 8.34 -9.26
CA LYS A 398 -54.15 8.51 -10.70
C LYS A 398 -53.59 7.29 -11.44
N VAL A 399 -54.45 6.53 -12.12
CA VAL A 399 -54.07 5.27 -12.80
C VAL A 399 -54.43 5.34 -14.28
N ARG A 400 -53.46 5.06 -15.16
CA ARG A 400 -53.68 4.97 -16.61
C ARG A 400 -53.14 3.65 -17.17
N GLY A 401 -54.01 2.78 -17.67
CA GLY A 401 -53.59 1.52 -18.29
C GLY A 401 -54.66 0.44 -18.39
N GLN A 402 -54.28 -0.74 -18.87
CA GLN A 402 -55.19 -1.86 -19.08
C GLN A 402 -55.17 -2.83 -17.88
N ARG A 403 -56.30 -3.49 -17.58
CA ARG A 403 -56.42 -4.53 -16.54
C ARG A 403 -55.92 -4.07 -15.17
N SER A 404 -56.30 -2.86 -14.73
CA SER A 404 -55.85 -2.29 -13.46
C SER A 404 -56.88 -2.51 -12.35
N GLU A 405 -56.40 -2.82 -11.14
CA GLU A 405 -57.21 -2.94 -9.93
C GLU A 405 -56.86 -1.78 -8.98
N VAL A 406 -57.86 -1.01 -8.56
CA VAL A 406 -57.67 0.15 -7.67
C VAL A 406 -58.59 0.03 -6.46
N ARG A 407 -58.02 0.10 -5.25
CA ARG A 407 -58.76 0.09 -3.98
C ARG A 407 -58.43 1.32 -3.13
N GLY A 408 -59.41 2.19 -2.87
CA GLY A 408 -59.23 3.33 -1.96
C GLY A 408 -60.10 4.54 -2.30
N GLN A 409 -59.81 5.69 -1.69
CA GLN A 409 -60.63 6.89 -1.81
C GLN A 409 -60.05 7.87 -2.84
N ARG A 410 -60.92 8.61 -3.57
CA ARG A 410 -60.54 9.67 -4.50
C ARG A 410 -59.60 9.19 -5.63
N ALA A 411 -59.94 8.09 -6.30
CA ALA A 411 -59.15 7.56 -7.40
C ALA A 411 -59.62 8.11 -8.76
N ASN A 412 -58.67 8.43 -9.65
CA ASN A 412 -58.91 8.77 -11.06
C ASN A 412 -58.31 7.68 -11.95
N VAL A 413 -59.15 6.90 -12.64
CA VAL A 413 -58.73 5.73 -13.42
C VAL A 413 -59.10 5.91 -14.90
N ARG A 414 -58.13 5.76 -15.80
CA ARG A 414 -58.34 5.79 -17.25
C ARG A 414 -57.78 4.55 -17.94
N GLY A 415 -58.61 3.74 -18.59
CA GLY A 415 -58.16 2.61 -19.39
C GLY A 415 -59.17 1.49 -19.58
N GLN A 416 -58.72 0.35 -20.10
CA GLN A 416 -59.60 -0.77 -20.46
C GLN A 416 -59.61 -1.85 -19.37
N ARG A 417 -60.77 -2.47 -19.13
CA ARG A 417 -60.98 -3.58 -18.18
C ARG A 417 -60.43 -3.27 -16.77
N SER A 418 -60.78 -2.10 -16.23
CA SER A 418 -60.28 -1.67 -14.90
C SER A 418 -61.31 -1.91 -13.81
N GLY A 419 -60.87 -2.48 -12.68
CA GLY A 419 -61.67 -2.68 -11.47
C GLY A 419 -61.36 -1.62 -10.41
N VAL A 420 -62.38 -0.92 -9.90
CA VAL A 420 -62.24 0.12 -8.87
C VAL A 420 -63.17 -0.18 -7.69
N ARG A 421 -62.60 -0.28 -6.48
CA ARG A 421 -63.35 -0.45 -5.23
C ARG A 421 -63.04 0.69 -4.25
N GLY A 422 -64.01 1.54 -3.94
CA GLY A 422 -63.73 2.72 -3.12
C GLY A 422 -64.78 3.82 -3.16
N GLN A 423 -64.46 4.95 -2.52
CA GLN A 423 -65.36 6.11 -2.44
C GLN A 423 -64.85 7.27 -3.30
N ARG A 424 -65.77 8.06 -3.86
CA ARG A 424 -65.47 9.31 -4.60
C ARG A 424 -64.49 9.14 -5.77
N SER A 425 -64.65 8.10 -6.58
CA SER A 425 -63.73 7.79 -7.69
C SER A 425 -64.27 8.24 -9.04
N LYS A 426 -63.39 8.64 -9.96
CA LYS A 426 -63.72 8.95 -11.37
C LYS A 426 -63.08 7.91 -12.29
N VAL A 427 -63.88 7.22 -13.11
CA VAL A 427 -63.41 6.13 -13.98
C VAL A 427 -63.80 6.40 -15.44
N ARG A 428 -62.83 6.35 -16.36
CA ARG A 428 -63.06 6.52 -17.81
C ARG A 428 -62.43 5.40 -18.65
N GLY A 429 -63.20 4.74 -19.50
CA GLY A 429 -62.67 3.78 -20.49
C GLY A 429 -63.62 2.63 -20.81
N GLN A 430 -63.10 1.58 -21.44
CA GLN A 430 -63.91 0.44 -21.90
C GLN A 430 -63.95 -0.67 -20.85
N ARG A 431 -65.15 -1.22 -20.61
CA ARG A 431 -65.46 -2.28 -19.65
C ARG A 431 -64.96 -2.02 -18.21
N PRO A 432 -65.22 -0.85 -17.59
CA PRO A 432 -64.85 -0.62 -16.19
C PRO A 432 -65.83 -1.33 -15.23
N GLY A 433 -65.31 -1.91 -14.14
CA GLY A 433 -66.09 -2.42 -13.01
C GLY A 433 -65.87 -1.54 -11.78
N VAL A 434 -66.93 -0.96 -11.22
CA VAL A 434 -66.84 -0.03 -10.08
C VAL A 434 -67.74 -0.48 -8.93
N LYS A 435 -67.19 -0.61 -7.72
CA LYS A 435 -67.92 -0.94 -6.48
C LYS A 435 -67.64 0.07 -5.37
N GLY A 436 -68.63 0.84 -4.94
CA GLY A 436 -68.53 1.77 -3.81
C GLY A 436 -69.40 3.02 -3.95
N GLN A 437 -69.18 4.02 -3.10
CA GLN A 437 -70.09 5.17 -2.97
C GLN A 437 -69.56 6.44 -3.66
N GLY A 438 -70.46 7.26 -4.20
CA GLY A 438 -70.13 8.60 -4.71
C GLY A 438 -69.23 8.61 -5.95
N SER A 439 -69.27 7.58 -6.81
CA SER A 439 -68.30 7.40 -7.90
C SER A 439 -68.90 7.67 -9.29
N GLY A 440 -68.17 8.39 -10.14
CA GLY A 440 -68.57 8.72 -11.50
C GLY A 440 -67.88 7.84 -12.55
N VAL A 441 -68.64 7.26 -13.47
CA VAL A 441 -68.14 6.34 -14.52
C VAL A 441 -68.53 6.84 -15.91
N LYS A 442 -67.57 6.92 -16.84
CA LYS A 442 -67.81 7.27 -18.26
C LYS A 442 -67.17 6.23 -19.18
N GLY A 443 -67.99 5.52 -19.98
CA GLY A 443 -67.49 4.65 -21.04
C GLY A 443 -68.30 3.36 -21.28
N GLN A 444 -67.96 2.67 -22.36
CA GLN A 444 -68.67 1.51 -22.91
C GLN A 444 -68.53 0.26 -22.04
N GLY A 445 -69.62 -0.53 -21.91
CA GLY A 445 -69.61 -1.83 -21.21
C GLY A 445 -69.36 -1.76 -19.70
N SER A 446 -69.76 -0.67 -19.04
CA SER A 446 -69.52 -0.42 -17.62
C SER A 446 -70.45 -1.21 -16.69
N LYS A 447 -69.90 -1.73 -15.58
CA LYS A 447 -70.64 -2.35 -14.47
C LYS A 447 -70.42 -1.52 -13.20
N VAL A 448 -71.48 -0.98 -12.59
CA VAL A 448 -71.41 -0.09 -11.42
C VAL A 448 -72.31 -0.62 -10.30
N ARG A 449 -71.82 -0.69 -9.05
CA ARG A 449 -72.58 -1.12 -7.87
C ARG A 449 -72.23 -0.29 -6.63
N GLY A 450 -73.21 0.43 -6.07
CA GLY A 450 -73.08 1.16 -4.79
C GLY A 450 -73.82 2.52 -4.77
N GLN A 451 -74.16 3.00 -3.58
CA GLN A 451 -74.99 4.20 -3.37
C GLN A 451 -74.35 5.48 -3.91
N GLY A 452 -75.14 6.33 -4.59
CA GLY A 452 -74.70 7.64 -5.11
C GLY A 452 -73.67 7.56 -6.23
N SER A 453 -73.70 6.52 -7.07
CA SER A 453 -72.78 6.38 -8.21
C SER A 453 -73.46 6.67 -9.53
N GLU A 454 -72.88 7.54 -10.37
CA GLU A 454 -73.43 7.95 -11.65
C GLU A 454 -72.66 7.33 -12.84
N GLY A 455 -73.37 6.82 -13.84
CA GLY A 455 -72.77 6.23 -15.05
C GLY A 455 -73.31 6.86 -16.33
N LYS A 456 -72.44 7.48 -17.14
CA LYS A 456 -72.79 7.89 -18.52
C LYS A 456 -72.28 6.83 -19.51
N ARG A 457 -73.19 6.03 -20.07
CA ARG A 457 -72.92 5.06 -21.16
C ARG A 457 -72.85 5.82 -22.49
N GLN A 458 -71.80 5.60 -23.29
CA GLN A 458 -71.70 6.12 -24.66
C GLN A 458 -71.75 4.94 -25.65
N GLY A 459 -72.94 4.67 -26.19
CA GLY A 459 -73.14 3.89 -27.42
C GLY A 459 -73.30 2.37 -27.27
N SER A 460 -74.57 1.91 -27.38
CA SER A 460 -75.03 1.13 -28.54
C SER A 460 -76.55 1.38 -28.76
N LYS A 461 -76.89 2.41 -29.55
CA LYS A 461 -77.83 2.26 -30.68
C LYS A 461 -76.95 1.68 -31.81
N VAL A 462 -77.29 0.74 -32.69
CA VAL A 462 -78.50 0.40 -33.47
C VAL A 462 -78.38 -1.11 -33.82
N ARG A 463 -79.45 -1.92 -33.89
CA ARG A 463 -80.25 -2.26 -35.09
C ARG A 463 -81.44 -3.13 -34.70
N GLY A 464 -82.56 -2.89 -35.39
CA GLY A 464 -83.69 -3.81 -35.63
C GLY A 464 -84.41 -4.25 -34.39
#